data_AF-A0A523R9Q4-F1
#
_entry.id   AF-A0A523R9Q4-F1
#
_cell.length_a   1.000
_cell.length_b   1.000
_cell.length_c   1.000
_cell.angle_alpha   90.00
_cell.angle_beta   90.00
_cell.angle_gamma   90.00
#
_symmetry.space_group_name_H-M   'P 1'
#
loop_
_entity.id
_entity.type
_entity.pdbx_description
1 polymer ?
#
loop_
_entity_poly.entity_id
_entity_poly.type
_entity_poly.pdbx_seq_one_letter_code
_entity_poly.pdbx_strand_id
1 'polypeptide(L)'
;MLVLAVIGTREIVFYDALGQIDVSSEYSSVLPWLRYIIEPFAIIAFILEYEFTWLLLFLIIYPILRVVYVFLRKRGKLHSKKYNQLKHILNDIIYFAFKIFSITLVVILLIIVIGYLIQEFFFVSRYFMVPVQVGIHLCFILLGIKVGYTLLKLIHPRLNLNLAGKIENNNRRANSKNKRITYNLKKELVYFAGIIFLLLGSNVILLSIQFPPHRIVPTTSLEDDEFLFDFHVHTTFSDGWLTPEERVLWYIEHGISGAAFSDHDNIRGALAAREFVEKNRLDFIVWIAEEWTNHEPNPEIHMNYYGLEEEIVPPESYAVGGPRVMNASELIIYVKANGGFITVNHYHYEPNPEGGFGTPYTLEQLRDWGVDGFEIINGGSYNKYTQIRQFCLDNDLICIAGSDIHTNEDLNTFTKLKLDDPSNKTLENVFKNLKNNTHETIAIQFYPKIVDFPGELTDLGFYVLEDLINYFLNIDTYQALSWIIWSSSMYLIFYIFYKKVKKADIDRLINKIS
;
A
#
# COMPACT_ATOMS: atom_id res chain seq x y z
N MET A 1 7.66 -20.44 15.64
CA MET A 1 7.90 -19.70 14.39
C MET A 1 9.24 -18.97 14.43
N LEU A 2 9.49 -17.98 15.30
CA LEU A 2 10.81 -17.31 15.36
C LEU A 2 12.03 -18.23 15.56
N VAL A 3 11.90 -19.33 16.32
CA VAL A 3 12.97 -20.33 16.44
C VAL A 3 13.17 -21.13 15.13
N LEU A 4 12.09 -21.34 14.36
CA LEU A 4 12.17 -21.95 13.02
C LEU A 4 12.75 -20.95 12.00
N ALA A 5 12.55 -19.65 12.22
CA ALA A 5 13.12 -18.59 11.40
C ALA A 5 14.64 -18.51 11.52
N VAL A 6 15.18 -18.70 12.73
CA VAL A 6 16.65 -18.71 12.97
C VAL A 6 17.37 -19.85 12.25
N ILE A 7 16.65 -20.94 11.92
CA ILE A 7 17.19 -22.08 11.17
C ILE A 7 16.83 -22.04 9.68
N GLY A 8 16.02 -21.07 9.25
CA GLY A 8 15.64 -20.89 7.85
C GLY A 8 16.77 -20.24 7.06
N THR A 9 16.92 -20.65 5.80
CA THR A 9 17.74 -19.94 4.82
C THR A 9 16.89 -18.88 4.16
N ARG A 10 17.33 -17.62 4.22
CA ARG A 10 16.71 -16.54 3.43
C ARG A 10 17.08 -16.75 1.97
N GLU A 11 16.13 -17.22 1.18
CA GLU A 11 16.26 -17.38 -0.26
C GLU A 11 15.37 -16.36 -0.96
N ILE A 12 15.99 -15.29 -1.47
CA ILE A 12 15.31 -14.34 -2.34
C ILE A 12 15.51 -14.83 -3.76
N VAL A 13 14.39 -15.02 -4.46
CA VAL A 13 14.42 -15.50 -5.84
C VAL A 13 14.34 -14.30 -6.77
N PHE A 14 15.27 -14.23 -7.72
CA PHE A 14 15.22 -13.35 -8.88
C PHE A 14 14.96 -14.22 -10.11
N TYR A 15 13.88 -13.95 -10.81
CA TYR A 15 13.46 -14.75 -11.96
C TYR A 15 13.34 -13.86 -13.19
N ASP A 16 14.09 -14.17 -14.24
CA ASP A 16 13.93 -13.53 -15.53
C ASP A 16 12.77 -14.20 -16.28
N ALA A 17 11.62 -13.52 -16.35
CA ALA A 17 10.45 -14.05 -17.05
C ALA A 17 10.63 -14.10 -18.56
N LEU A 18 11.46 -13.22 -19.15
CA LEU A 18 11.74 -13.20 -20.57
C LEU A 18 12.64 -14.37 -20.94
N GLY A 19 13.73 -14.63 -20.22
CA GLY A 19 14.55 -15.83 -20.40
C GLY A 19 13.91 -17.13 -19.87
N GLN A 20 12.91 -17.03 -19.00
CA GLN A 20 12.34 -18.12 -18.21
C GLN A 20 13.40 -18.88 -17.38
N ILE A 21 14.28 -18.12 -16.72
CA ILE A 21 15.42 -18.65 -15.97
C ILE A 21 15.52 -18.00 -14.59
N ASP A 22 16.00 -18.78 -13.63
CA ASP A 22 16.39 -18.28 -12.32
C ASP A 22 17.74 -17.56 -12.44
N VAL A 23 17.76 -16.27 -12.07
CA VAL A 23 18.94 -15.40 -12.09
C VAL A 23 19.32 -14.94 -10.67
N SER A 24 18.92 -15.69 -9.64
CA SER A 24 19.20 -15.35 -8.24
C SER A 24 20.70 -15.30 -7.92
N SER A 25 21.55 -15.94 -8.73
CA SER A 25 23.00 -15.82 -8.61
C SER A 25 23.57 -14.50 -9.13
N GLU A 26 22.81 -13.76 -9.94
CA GLU A 26 23.26 -12.52 -10.58
C GLU A 26 22.98 -11.30 -9.72
N TYR A 27 22.06 -11.40 -8.76
CA TYR A 27 21.65 -10.31 -7.90
C TYR A 27 21.77 -10.69 -6.42
N SER A 28 21.99 -9.68 -5.59
CA SER A 28 21.89 -9.78 -4.15
C SER A 28 20.94 -8.71 -3.63
N SER A 29 20.28 -9.00 -2.51
CA SER A 29 19.34 -8.08 -1.88
C SER A 29 19.78 -7.82 -0.44
N VAL A 30 20.20 -6.58 -0.17
CA VAL A 30 20.79 -6.17 1.10
C VAL A 30 19.80 -5.30 1.87
N LEU A 31 19.57 -5.68 3.13
CA LEU A 31 18.78 -4.88 4.05
C LEU A 31 19.65 -3.85 4.78
N PRO A 32 19.30 -2.55 4.77
CA PRO A 32 20.01 -1.56 5.56
C PRO A 32 19.79 -1.80 7.06
N TRP A 33 20.77 -1.44 7.89
CA TRP A 33 20.73 -1.70 9.35
C TRP A 33 19.45 -1.15 10.02
N LEU A 34 18.97 0.02 9.54
CA LEU A 34 17.79 0.68 10.09
C LEU A 34 16.51 -0.12 9.81
N ARG A 35 16.44 -0.84 8.68
CA ARG A 35 15.31 -1.71 8.35
C ARG A 35 15.15 -2.80 9.40
N TYR A 36 16.24 -3.45 9.82
CA TYR A 36 16.18 -4.43 10.91
C TYR A 36 15.58 -3.84 12.19
N ILE A 37 15.81 -2.56 12.53
CA ILE A 37 15.23 -1.96 13.75
C ILE A 37 13.72 -1.82 13.66
N ILE A 38 13.16 -1.58 12.48
CA ILE A 38 11.73 -1.33 12.30
C ILE A 38 11.01 -2.46 11.57
N GLU A 39 11.69 -3.58 11.37
CA GLU A 39 11.25 -4.71 10.56
C GLU A 39 9.81 -5.17 10.87
N PRO A 40 9.38 -5.36 12.13
CA PRO A 40 8.00 -5.76 12.39
C PRO A 40 6.96 -4.78 11.88
N PHE A 41 7.26 -3.48 11.86
CA PHE A 41 6.33 -2.45 11.40
C PHE A 41 6.30 -2.39 9.87
N ALA A 42 7.46 -2.48 9.21
CA ALA A 42 7.55 -2.51 7.76
C ALA A 42 6.77 -3.71 7.19
N ILE A 43 7.00 -4.90 7.74
CA ILE A 43 6.37 -6.12 7.24
C ILE A 43 4.88 -6.17 7.55
N ILE A 44 4.44 -5.65 8.70
CA ILE A 44 3.00 -5.48 8.94
C ILE A 44 2.40 -4.52 7.91
N ALA A 45 3.08 -3.43 7.56
CA ALA A 45 2.58 -2.52 6.52
C ALA A 45 2.46 -3.23 5.16
N PHE A 46 3.48 -4.00 4.78
CA PHE A 46 3.55 -4.68 3.48
C PHE A 46 2.61 -5.87 3.37
N ILE A 47 2.24 -6.53 4.48
CA ILE A 47 1.23 -7.60 4.45
C ILE A 47 -0.19 -7.03 4.48
N LEU A 48 -0.42 -5.89 5.15
CA LEU A 48 -1.78 -5.35 5.25
C LEU A 48 -2.21 -4.66 3.95
N GLU A 49 -1.27 -4.04 3.24
CA GLU A 49 -1.47 -3.32 1.97
C GLU A 49 -2.73 -2.42 2.00
N TYR A 50 -3.32 -2.15 0.84
CA TYR A 50 -4.55 -1.35 0.70
C TYR A 50 -5.83 -2.20 0.55
N GLU A 51 -5.75 -3.52 0.69
CA GLU A 51 -6.89 -4.45 0.52
C GLU A 51 -7.94 -4.36 1.65
N PHE A 52 -7.54 -3.96 2.87
CA PHE A 52 -8.41 -3.79 4.05
C PHE A 52 -9.34 -4.97 4.45
N THR A 53 -9.39 -6.06 3.70
CA THR A 53 -10.23 -7.27 3.93
C THR A 53 -9.91 -7.94 5.27
N TRP A 54 -8.68 -7.78 5.76
CA TRP A 54 -8.26 -8.17 7.11
C TRP A 54 -9.11 -7.58 8.23
N LEU A 55 -9.83 -6.47 8.00
CA LEU A 55 -10.78 -5.92 8.98
C LEU A 55 -11.99 -6.82 9.20
N LEU A 56 -12.35 -7.69 8.27
CA LEU A 56 -13.46 -8.63 8.42
C LEU A 56 -13.23 -9.57 9.61
N LEU A 57 -11.99 -10.03 9.82
CA LEU A 57 -11.61 -10.77 11.03
C LEU A 57 -11.97 -10.00 12.30
N PHE A 58 -11.63 -8.71 12.35
CA PHE A 58 -11.96 -7.86 13.50
C PHE A 58 -13.48 -7.70 13.66
N LEU A 59 -14.20 -7.47 12.56
CA LEU A 59 -15.65 -7.31 12.54
C LEU A 59 -16.37 -8.58 13.05
N ILE A 60 -15.81 -9.77 12.83
CA ILE A 60 -16.35 -11.05 13.30
C ILE A 60 -15.93 -11.33 14.75
N ILE A 61 -14.64 -11.22 15.07
CA ILE A 61 -14.08 -11.64 16.36
C ILE A 61 -14.47 -10.68 17.48
N TYR A 62 -14.47 -9.36 17.23
CA TYR A 62 -14.74 -8.37 18.27
C TYR A 62 -16.13 -8.53 18.91
N PRO A 63 -17.25 -8.66 18.16
CA PRO A 63 -18.57 -8.91 18.74
C PRO A 63 -18.62 -10.17 19.62
N ILE A 64 -17.98 -11.26 19.18
CA ILE A 64 -17.93 -12.53 19.93
C ILE A 64 -17.22 -12.32 21.26
N LEU A 65 -16.00 -11.76 21.23
CA LEU A 65 -15.24 -11.43 22.44
C LEU A 65 -16.01 -10.46 23.35
N ARG A 66 -16.76 -9.52 22.77
CA ARG A 66 -17.57 -8.56 23.52
C ARG A 66 -18.74 -9.22 24.24
N VAL A 67 -19.45 -10.14 23.59
CA VAL A 67 -20.54 -10.92 24.19
C VAL A 67 -19.99 -11.77 25.34
N VAL A 68 -18.88 -12.47 25.14
CA VAL A 68 -18.20 -13.26 26.18
C VAL A 68 -17.81 -12.38 27.36
N TYR A 69 -17.20 -11.22 27.11
CA TYR A 69 -16.83 -10.26 28.15
C TYR A 69 -18.04 -9.77 28.96
N VAL A 70 -19.13 -9.38 28.29
CA VAL A 70 -20.35 -8.91 28.98
C VAL A 70 -20.97 -10.03 29.81
N PHE A 71 -21.02 -11.26 29.28
CA PHE A 71 -21.52 -12.43 29.98
C PHE A 71 -20.72 -12.73 31.25
N LEU A 72 -19.39 -12.82 31.14
CA LEU A 72 -18.50 -13.08 32.28
C LEU A 72 -18.60 -11.97 33.33
N ARG A 73 -18.73 -10.71 32.91
CA ARG A 73 -18.91 -9.57 33.81
C ARG A 73 -20.25 -9.61 34.55
N LYS A 74 -21.34 -9.97 33.88
CA LYS A 74 -22.66 -10.14 34.52
C LYS A 74 -22.65 -11.25 35.57
N ARG A 75 -21.86 -12.31 35.37
CA ARG A 75 -21.66 -13.39 36.36
C ARG A 75 -20.67 -13.05 37.47
N GLY A 76 -20.21 -11.80 37.57
CA GLY A 76 -19.27 -11.37 38.60
C GLY A 76 -17.85 -11.93 38.43
N LYS A 77 -17.56 -12.69 37.37
CA LYS A 77 -16.23 -13.28 37.12
C LYS A 77 -15.18 -12.25 36.72
N LEU A 78 -15.61 -11.08 36.24
CA LEU A 78 -14.74 -9.96 35.86
C LEU A 78 -15.10 -8.71 36.67
N HIS A 79 -14.50 -8.56 37.85
CA HIS A 79 -14.69 -7.37 38.70
C HIS A 79 -13.34 -6.80 39.18
N SER A 80 -13.06 -5.54 38.85
CA SER A 80 -11.89 -4.82 39.33
C SER A 80 -12.18 -3.32 39.39
N LYS A 81 -12.05 -2.72 40.59
CA LYS A 81 -12.20 -1.28 40.79
C LYS A 81 -11.17 -0.49 39.96
N LYS A 82 -9.92 -0.95 39.92
CA LYS A 82 -8.83 -0.36 39.11
C LYS A 82 -9.16 -0.37 37.62
N TYR A 83 -9.63 -1.50 37.11
CA TYR A 83 -10.04 -1.62 35.71
C TYR A 83 -11.14 -0.62 35.38
N ASN A 84 -12.16 -0.47 36.22
CA ASN A 84 -13.25 0.47 35.97
C ASN A 84 -12.72 1.91 35.86
N GLN A 85 -11.75 2.30 36.68
CA GLN A 85 -11.12 3.62 36.61
C GLN A 85 -10.30 3.81 35.34
N LEU A 86 -9.39 2.88 35.03
CA LEU A 86 -8.57 2.95 33.81
C LEU A 86 -9.42 2.92 32.53
N LYS A 87 -10.53 2.17 32.55
CA LYS A 87 -11.48 2.10 31.45
C LYS A 87 -12.03 3.49 31.09
N HIS A 88 -12.25 4.38 32.06
CA HIS A 88 -12.74 5.73 31.76
C HIS A 88 -11.75 6.55 30.92
N ILE A 89 -10.45 6.39 31.17
CA ILE A 89 -9.39 7.07 30.43
C ILE A 89 -9.35 6.53 28.99
N LEU A 90 -9.28 5.21 28.83
CA LEU A 90 -9.26 4.57 27.51
C LEU A 90 -10.52 4.93 26.69
N ASN A 91 -11.69 4.90 27.34
CA ASN A 91 -12.94 5.29 26.70
C ASN A 91 -12.94 6.75 26.24
N ASP A 92 -12.31 7.66 26.98
CA ASP A 92 -12.23 9.08 26.58
C ASP A 92 -11.34 9.26 25.35
N ILE A 93 -10.25 8.49 25.25
CA ILE A 93 -9.37 8.46 24.07
C ILE A 93 -10.11 7.86 22.87
N ILE A 94 -10.74 6.70 22.99
CA ILE A 94 -11.48 6.07 21.88
C ILE A 94 -12.65 6.95 21.43
N TYR A 95 -13.36 7.59 22.37
CA TYR A 95 -14.44 8.52 22.03
C TYR A 95 -13.91 9.75 21.29
N PHE A 96 -12.75 10.27 21.71
CA PHE A 96 -12.08 11.37 21.01
C PHE A 96 -11.67 10.96 19.60
N ALA A 97 -11.04 9.79 19.44
CA ALA A 97 -10.70 9.21 18.14
C ALA A 97 -11.95 9.10 17.24
N PHE A 98 -13.00 8.43 17.72
CA PHE A 98 -14.27 8.33 16.99
C PHE A 98 -14.76 9.70 16.51
N LYS A 99 -14.73 10.73 17.39
CA LYS A 99 -15.20 12.07 17.05
C LYS A 99 -14.37 12.71 15.94
N ILE A 100 -13.03 12.73 16.07
CA ILE A 100 -12.17 13.40 15.08
C ILE A 100 -12.23 12.67 13.73
N PHE A 101 -12.15 11.33 13.73
CA PHE A 101 -12.22 10.54 12.50
C PHE A 101 -13.59 10.66 11.82
N SER A 102 -14.69 10.70 12.58
CA SER A 102 -16.03 10.89 11.99
C SER A 102 -16.17 12.27 11.34
N ILE A 103 -15.64 13.33 11.96
CA ILE A 103 -15.65 14.68 11.39
C ILE A 103 -14.83 14.69 10.10
N THR A 104 -13.62 14.15 10.15
CA THR A 104 -12.71 14.08 9.00
C THR A 104 -13.32 13.27 7.85
N LEU A 105 -13.93 12.12 8.13
CA LEU A 105 -14.59 11.30 7.11
C LEU A 105 -15.71 12.09 6.41
N VAL A 106 -16.54 12.83 7.17
CA VAL A 106 -17.59 13.68 6.59
C VAL A 106 -17.00 14.79 5.72
N VAL A 107 -15.89 15.40 6.14
CA VAL A 107 -15.19 16.43 5.34
C VAL A 107 -14.62 15.85 4.06
N ILE A 108 -13.94 14.70 4.14
CA ILE A 108 -13.40 13.99 2.96
C ILE A 108 -14.53 13.63 2.00
N LEU A 109 -15.60 13.00 2.49
CA LEU A 109 -16.75 12.64 1.64
C LEU A 109 -17.40 13.86 1.01
N LEU A 110 -17.49 14.99 1.72
CA LEU A 110 -18.01 16.23 1.15
C LEU A 110 -17.09 16.76 0.04
N ILE A 111 -15.77 16.72 0.22
CA ILE A 111 -14.79 17.11 -0.79
C ILE A 111 -14.94 16.22 -2.03
N ILE A 112 -15.00 14.89 -1.85
CA ILE A 112 -15.15 13.93 -2.93
C ILE A 112 -16.48 14.12 -3.67
N VAL A 113 -17.61 14.29 -2.95
CA VAL A 113 -18.92 14.51 -3.57
C VAL A 113 -18.97 15.83 -4.32
N ILE A 114 -18.44 16.92 -3.76
CA ILE A 114 -18.38 18.21 -4.47
C ILE A 114 -17.48 18.10 -5.69
N GLY A 115 -16.32 17.47 -5.57
CA GLY A 115 -15.39 17.22 -6.67
C GLY A 115 -16.06 16.43 -7.80
N TYR A 116 -16.74 15.32 -7.46
CA TYR A 116 -17.51 14.51 -8.39
C TYR A 116 -18.69 15.27 -9.02
N LEU A 117 -19.38 16.13 -8.29
CA LEU A 117 -20.47 16.94 -8.89
C LEU A 117 -19.96 18.01 -9.87
N ILE A 118 -18.68 18.41 -9.78
CA ILE A 118 -18.08 19.43 -10.63
C ILE A 118 -17.32 18.81 -11.82
N GLN A 119 -16.60 17.72 -11.59
CA GLN A 119 -15.72 17.08 -12.59
C GLN A 119 -15.98 15.57 -12.74
N GLU A 120 -17.03 15.02 -12.15
CA GLU A 120 -17.39 13.59 -12.27
C GLU A 120 -16.23 12.67 -11.86
N PHE A 121 -16.04 11.56 -12.58
CA PHE A 121 -15.00 10.58 -12.28
C PHE A 121 -13.59 11.16 -12.39
N PHE A 122 -13.37 12.17 -13.25
CA PHE A 122 -12.09 12.86 -13.40
C PHE A 122 -11.56 13.45 -12.09
N PHE A 123 -12.42 13.90 -11.17
CA PHE A 123 -11.94 14.33 -9.85
C PHE A 123 -11.43 13.15 -9.04
N VAL A 124 -12.17 12.04 -9.08
CA VAL A 124 -11.90 10.85 -8.29
C VAL A 124 -10.58 10.25 -8.72
N SER A 125 -10.36 9.99 -10.01
CA SER A 125 -9.12 9.38 -10.50
C SER A 125 -7.85 10.20 -10.19
N ARG A 126 -7.97 11.53 -10.03
CA ARG A 126 -6.81 12.44 -9.96
C ARG A 126 -6.52 13.08 -8.61
N TYR A 127 -7.50 13.16 -7.71
CA TYR A 127 -7.37 14.02 -6.52
C TYR A 127 -7.88 13.40 -5.23
N PHE A 128 -8.54 12.24 -5.25
CA PHE A 128 -9.22 11.71 -4.06
C PHE A 128 -8.25 11.32 -2.93
N MET A 129 -7.02 10.90 -3.26
CA MET A 129 -6.04 10.47 -2.26
C MET A 129 -5.54 11.60 -1.36
N VAL A 130 -5.36 12.80 -1.91
CA VAL A 130 -4.85 13.96 -1.18
C VAL A 130 -5.68 14.29 0.07
N PRO A 131 -7.02 14.51 0.01
CA PRO A 131 -7.82 14.79 1.20
C PRO A 131 -7.87 13.59 2.17
N VAL A 132 -7.81 12.35 1.67
CA VAL A 132 -7.77 11.14 2.50
C VAL A 132 -6.50 11.12 3.35
N GLN A 133 -5.33 11.22 2.71
CA GLN A 133 -4.05 11.20 3.40
C GLN A 133 -3.94 12.37 4.39
N VAL A 134 -4.22 13.60 3.95
CA VAL A 134 -4.15 14.79 4.82
C VAL A 134 -5.08 14.66 6.02
N GLY A 135 -6.33 14.23 5.80
CA GLY A 135 -7.32 14.08 6.85
C GLY A 135 -6.90 13.06 7.91
N ILE A 136 -6.37 11.91 7.50
CA ILE A 136 -5.97 10.84 8.42
C ILE A 136 -4.72 11.23 9.20
N HIS A 137 -3.70 11.84 8.58
CA HIS A 137 -2.51 12.32 9.27
C HIS A 137 -2.87 13.37 10.34
N LEU A 138 -3.73 14.33 10.02
CA LEU A 138 -4.24 15.31 10.99
C LEU A 138 -4.95 14.63 12.18
N CYS A 139 -5.72 13.57 11.92
CA CYS A 139 -6.37 12.80 12.98
C CYS A 139 -5.36 12.16 13.94
N PHE A 140 -4.29 11.56 13.43
CA PHE A 140 -3.24 10.98 14.27
C PHE A 140 -2.45 12.03 15.06
N ILE A 141 -2.18 13.19 14.47
CA ILE A 141 -1.54 14.31 15.19
C ILE A 141 -2.42 14.74 16.37
N LEU A 142 -3.72 14.98 16.14
CA LEU A 142 -4.67 15.35 17.19
C LEU A 142 -4.81 14.26 18.26
N LEU A 143 -4.82 12.99 17.85
CA LEU A 143 -4.86 11.85 18.75
C LEU A 143 -3.59 11.78 19.61
N GLY A 144 -2.42 11.97 19.01
CA GLY A 144 -1.13 12.04 19.71
C GLY A 144 -1.10 13.15 20.75
N ILE A 145 -1.55 14.36 20.39
CA ILE A 145 -1.70 15.49 21.33
C ILE A 145 -2.63 15.11 22.48
N LYS A 146 -3.78 14.49 22.19
CA LYS A 146 -4.75 14.06 23.20
C LYS A 146 -4.17 13.01 24.16
N VAL A 147 -3.46 12.01 23.63
CA VAL A 147 -2.82 10.95 24.42
C VAL A 147 -1.72 11.55 25.28
N GLY A 148 -0.82 12.37 24.70
CA GLY A 148 0.26 13.05 25.42
C GLY A 148 -0.26 13.94 26.54
N TYR A 149 -1.29 14.75 26.27
CA TYR A 149 -1.94 15.59 27.28
C TYR A 149 -2.57 14.77 28.42
N THR A 150 -3.18 13.62 28.09
CA THR A 150 -3.77 12.71 29.07
C THR A 150 -2.70 12.07 29.96
N LEU A 151 -1.58 11.63 29.38
CA LEU A 151 -0.43 11.08 30.11
C LEU A 151 0.23 12.14 31.01
N LEU A 152 0.40 13.36 30.52
CA LEU A 152 0.92 14.49 31.30
C LEU A 152 0.04 14.74 32.54
N LYS A 153 -1.28 14.77 32.39
CA LYS A 153 -2.22 14.91 33.51
C LYS A 153 -2.12 13.79 34.53
N LEU A 154 -1.88 12.55 34.09
CA LEU A 154 -1.72 11.42 35.00
C LEU A 154 -0.46 11.55 35.87
N ILE A 155 0.64 12.04 35.30
CA ILE A 155 1.94 12.15 35.96
C ILE A 155 2.03 13.43 36.82
N HIS A 156 1.55 14.56 36.31
CA HIS A 156 1.75 15.87 36.93
C HIS A 156 0.97 16.02 38.25
N PRO A 157 1.59 16.37 39.39
CA PRO A 157 0.95 16.28 40.71
C PRO A 157 -0.30 17.16 40.87
N ARG A 158 -0.40 18.30 40.17
CA ARG A 158 -1.49 19.29 40.33
C ARG A 158 -2.58 19.27 39.25
N LEU A 159 -2.43 18.47 38.19
CA LEU A 159 -3.39 18.46 37.08
C LEU A 159 -4.36 17.28 37.21
N ASN A 160 -5.65 17.49 36.97
CA ASN A 160 -6.66 16.44 36.99
C ASN A 160 -7.27 16.19 35.61
N LEU A 161 -7.80 14.98 35.42
CA LEU A 161 -8.47 14.58 34.18
C LEU A 161 -9.87 15.19 34.05
N ASN A 162 -10.49 15.59 35.15
CA ASN A 162 -11.82 16.20 35.22
C ASN A 162 -12.88 15.36 34.47
N LEU A 163 -12.86 14.04 34.68
CA LEU A 163 -13.79 13.11 34.03
C LEU A 163 -15.06 12.90 34.87
N ALA A 164 -15.10 13.34 36.13
CA ALA A 164 -16.26 13.21 37.02
C ALA A 164 -17.57 13.68 36.38
N GLY A 165 -17.59 14.89 35.81
CA GLY A 165 -18.80 15.45 35.20
C GLY A 165 -19.31 14.63 34.01
N LYS A 166 -18.42 14.04 33.21
CA LYS A 166 -18.79 13.10 32.14
C LYS A 166 -19.34 11.80 32.71
N ILE A 167 -18.73 11.27 33.78
CA ILE A 167 -19.16 10.03 34.44
C ILE A 167 -20.55 10.20 35.05
N GLU A 168 -20.81 11.31 35.74
CA GLU A 168 -22.08 11.60 36.38
C GLU A 168 -23.21 11.82 35.37
N ASN A 169 -22.97 12.58 34.30
CA ASN A 169 -23.94 12.75 33.21
C ASN A 169 -24.30 11.43 32.52
N ASN A 170 -23.31 10.54 32.33
CA ASN A 170 -23.54 9.21 31.77
C ASN A 170 -24.43 8.35 32.68
N ASN A 171 -24.23 8.43 33.99
CA ASN A 171 -25.06 7.72 34.96
C ASN A 171 -26.50 8.27 35.02
N ARG A 172 -26.67 9.60 34.98
CA ARG A 172 -28.01 10.25 34.96
C ARG A 172 -28.82 9.90 33.71
N ARG A 173 -28.19 9.83 32.52
CA ARG A 173 -28.85 9.45 31.26
C ARG A 173 -29.38 8.01 31.25
N ALA A 174 -28.90 7.15 32.15
CA ALA A 174 -29.26 5.73 32.25
C ALA A 174 -30.42 5.41 33.20
N ASN A 175 -31.13 6.41 33.74
CA ASN A 175 -32.12 6.23 34.82
C ASN A 175 -33.46 5.57 34.43
N SER A 176 -33.71 5.25 33.16
CA SER A 176 -34.87 4.44 32.72
C SER A 176 -34.38 3.17 32.01
N LYS A 177 -35.03 2.01 32.25
CA LYS A 177 -34.61 0.70 31.72
C LYS A 177 -34.49 0.70 30.18
N ASN A 178 -35.45 1.30 29.47
CA ASN A 178 -35.39 1.43 28.00
C ASN A 178 -34.32 2.44 27.57
N LYS A 179 -34.22 3.62 28.23
CA LYS A 179 -33.17 4.61 27.93
C LYS A 179 -31.75 4.06 28.18
N ARG A 180 -31.59 3.17 29.16
CA ARG A 180 -30.32 2.51 29.52
C ARG A 180 -29.86 1.53 28.45
N ILE A 181 -30.77 0.74 27.87
CA ILE A 181 -30.44 -0.20 26.78
C ILE A 181 -29.96 0.59 25.56
N THR A 182 -30.75 1.58 25.11
CA THR A 182 -30.39 2.41 23.95
C THR A 182 -29.09 3.18 24.16
N TYR A 183 -28.88 3.76 25.34
CA TYR A 183 -27.64 4.47 25.65
C TYR A 183 -26.42 3.55 25.63
N ASN A 184 -26.52 2.36 26.23
CA ASN A 184 -25.42 1.40 26.21
C ASN A 184 -25.12 0.91 24.79
N LEU A 185 -26.14 0.64 23.97
CA LEU A 185 -25.95 0.24 22.58
C LEU A 185 -25.22 1.32 21.78
N LYS A 186 -25.67 2.59 21.86
CA LYS A 186 -25.00 3.72 21.21
C LYS A 186 -23.54 3.85 21.65
N LYS A 187 -23.27 3.67 22.93
CA LYS A 187 -21.93 3.74 23.48
C LYS A 187 -21.03 2.62 22.96
N GLU A 188 -21.53 1.39 22.87
CA GLU A 188 -20.80 0.26 22.30
C GLU A 188 -20.52 0.45 20.81
N LEU A 189 -21.49 0.97 20.05
CA LEU A 189 -21.30 1.32 18.64
C LEU A 189 -20.18 2.36 18.44
N VAL A 190 -20.15 3.41 19.28
CA VAL A 190 -19.08 4.42 19.23
C VAL A 190 -17.71 3.81 19.51
N TYR A 191 -17.60 2.87 20.45
CA TYR A 191 -16.31 2.21 20.70
C TYR A 191 -15.90 1.28 19.56
N PHE A 192 -16.86 0.55 19.01
CA PHE A 192 -16.60 -0.33 17.87
C PHE A 192 -16.12 0.47 16.66
N ALA A 193 -16.86 1.51 16.26
CA ALA A 193 -16.47 2.41 15.18
C ALA A 193 -15.15 3.14 15.48
N GLY A 194 -14.95 3.60 16.72
CA GLY A 194 -13.70 4.23 17.13
C GLY A 194 -12.48 3.33 17.00
N ILE A 195 -12.61 2.03 17.30
CA ILE A 195 -11.51 1.07 17.11
C ILE A 195 -11.30 0.80 15.61
N ILE A 196 -12.36 0.64 14.82
CA ILE A 196 -12.25 0.48 13.36
C ILE A 196 -11.51 1.66 12.74
N PHE A 197 -11.85 2.90 13.11
CA PHE A 197 -11.14 4.08 12.62
C PHE A 197 -9.66 4.11 13.03
N LEU A 198 -9.33 3.65 14.24
CA LEU A 198 -7.94 3.53 14.66
C LEU A 198 -7.20 2.46 13.85
N LEU A 199 -7.83 1.33 13.57
CA LEU A 199 -7.24 0.25 12.77
C LEU A 199 -7.02 0.69 11.32
N LEU A 200 -8.07 1.17 10.65
CA LEU A 200 -8.00 1.72 9.29
C LEU A 200 -6.98 2.85 9.19
N GLY A 201 -7.10 3.83 10.07
CA GLY A 201 -6.20 4.97 10.08
C GLY A 201 -4.76 4.55 10.33
N SER A 202 -4.51 3.57 11.20
CA SER A 202 -3.13 3.09 11.44
C SER A 202 -2.56 2.42 10.19
N ASN A 203 -3.39 1.67 9.44
CA ASN A 203 -2.96 1.09 8.18
C ASN A 203 -2.57 2.16 7.17
N VAL A 204 -3.42 3.18 6.97
CA VAL A 204 -3.10 4.34 6.12
C VAL A 204 -1.79 5.00 6.54
N ILE A 205 -1.57 5.23 7.83
CA ILE A 205 -0.30 5.79 8.32
C ILE A 205 0.88 4.87 8.00
N LEU A 206 0.74 3.56 8.19
CA LEU A 206 1.80 2.60 7.87
C LEU A 206 2.15 2.61 6.37
N LEU A 207 1.15 2.64 5.49
CA LEU A 207 1.37 2.71 4.03
C LEU A 207 1.99 4.04 3.59
N SER A 208 1.76 5.12 4.33
CA SER A 208 2.29 6.46 4.03
C SER A 208 3.70 6.70 4.57
N ILE A 209 4.28 5.75 5.32
CA ILE A 209 5.64 5.88 5.86
C ILE A 209 6.62 5.20 4.93
N GLN A 210 7.66 5.93 4.52
CA GLN A 210 8.81 5.37 3.84
C GLN A 210 9.69 4.56 4.84
N PHE A 211 9.69 3.25 4.66
CA PHE A 211 10.53 2.28 5.34
C PHE A 211 11.81 2.08 4.50
N PRO A 212 13.00 1.94 5.12
CA PRO A 212 14.22 1.67 4.38
C PRO A 212 14.06 0.34 3.61
N PRO A 213 14.24 0.36 2.28
CA PRO A 213 13.92 -0.79 1.46
C PRO A 213 15.04 -1.82 1.35
N HIS A 214 14.75 -2.94 0.69
CA HIS A 214 15.78 -3.81 0.14
C HIS A 214 16.59 -3.10 -0.96
N ARG A 215 17.91 -3.06 -0.81
CA ARG A 215 18.80 -2.61 -1.89
C ARG A 215 19.17 -3.78 -2.79
N ILE A 216 18.82 -3.69 -4.07
CA ILE A 216 19.20 -4.63 -5.11
C ILE A 216 20.61 -4.27 -5.58
N VAL A 217 21.49 -5.26 -5.57
CA VAL A 217 22.90 -5.11 -5.95
C VAL A 217 23.28 -6.24 -6.91
N PRO A 218 23.53 -5.92 -8.19
CA PRO A 218 24.13 -6.86 -9.13
C PRO A 218 25.45 -7.41 -8.58
N THR A 219 25.65 -8.73 -8.70
CA THR A 219 26.86 -9.42 -8.21
C THR A 219 28.08 -9.10 -9.06
N THR A 220 27.88 -8.88 -10.36
CA THR A 220 28.82 -8.25 -11.28
C THR A 220 28.40 -6.80 -11.48
N SER A 221 29.36 -5.89 -11.55
CA SER A 221 29.07 -4.50 -11.92
C SER A 221 28.37 -4.47 -13.27
N LEU A 222 27.33 -3.64 -13.38
CA LEU A 222 26.71 -3.35 -14.67
C LEU A 222 27.75 -2.72 -15.59
N GLU A 223 27.74 -3.14 -16.85
CA GLU A 223 28.54 -2.51 -17.90
C GLU A 223 28.00 -1.10 -18.21
N ASP A 224 28.77 -0.26 -18.91
CA ASP A 224 28.38 1.14 -19.20
C ASP A 224 27.08 1.26 -20.03
N ASP A 225 26.70 0.18 -20.72
CA ASP A 225 25.49 0.03 -21.52
C ASP A 225 24.31 -0.62 -20.79
N GLU A 226 24.50 -0.99 -19.52
CA GLU A 226 23.50 -1.67 -18.72
C GLU A 226 22.98 -0.79 -17.58
N PHE A 227 21.66 -0.83 -17.35
CA PHE A 227 21.04 -0.15 -16.21
C PHE A 227 19.72 -0.80 -15.82
N LEU A 228 19.33 -0.62 -14.56
CA LEU A 228 18.08 -1.15 -14.02
C LEU A 228 16.98 -0.10 -14.12
N PHE A 229 15.83 -0.49 -14.65
CA PHE A 229 14.73 0.44 -14.94
C PHE A 229 13.37 -0.20 -14.65
N ASP A 230 12.41 0.59 -14.20
CA ASP A 230 11.02 0.15 -14.01
C ASP A 230 10.08 0.91 -14.94
N PHE A 231 9.19 0.21 -15.64
CA PHE A 231 8.32 0.80 -16.66
C PHE A 231 6.93 1.20 -16.17
N HIS A 232 6.59 0.91 -14.92
CA HIS A 232 5.24 1.13 -14.40
C HIS A 232 5.26 1.45 -12.91
N VAL A 233 4.84 2.66 -12.52
CA VAL A 233 4.75 3.06 -11.10
C VAL A 233 3.83 4.24 -10.86
N HIS A 234 3.25 4.26 -9.65
CA HIS A 234 2.25 5.23 -9.20
C HIS A 234 2.77 6.15 -8.09
N THR A 235 2.19 7.35 -8.03
CA THR A 235 2.45 8.37 -7.02
C THR A 235 1.15 8.93 -6.45
N THR A 236 1.25 9.83 -5.48
CA THR A 236 0.10 10.56 -4.92
C THR A 236 -0.68 11.42 -5.94
N PHE A 237 -0.23 11.53 -7.19
CA PHE A 237 -0.95 12.22 -8.27
C PHE A 237 -2.04 11.36 -8.92
N SER A 238 -2.11 10.07 -8.58
CA SER A 238 -3.24 9.19 -8.85
C SER A 238 -3.69 8.50 -7.55
N ASP A 239 -3.37 7.23 -7.37
CA ASP A 239 -3.76 6.39 -6.24
C ASP A 239 -2.55 5.81 -5.45
N GLY A 240 -1.33 6.18 -5.83
CA GLY A 240 -0.11 5.87 -5.10
C GLY A 240 -0.01 6.58 -3.73
N TRP A 241 0.82 6.01 -2.87
CA TRP A 241 1.00 6.44 -1.47
C TRP A 241 2.23 7.29 -1.22
N LEU A 242 3.20 7.28 -2.14
CA LEU A 242 4.39 8.11 -2.08
C LEU A 242 4.28 9.30 -3.03
N THR A 243 4.77 10.46 -2.60
CA THR A 243 4.97 11.60 -3.50
C THR A 243 5.97 11.25 -4.60
N PRO A 244 5.96 11.95 -5.76
CA PRO A 244 6.94 11.71 -6.81
C PRO A 244 8.39 11.81 -6.32
N GLU A 245 8.68 12.76 -5.44
CA GLU A 245 10.00 12.95 -4.83
C GLU A 245 10.40 11.77 -3.93
N GLU A 246 9.49 11.32 -3.07
CA GLU A 246 9.71 10.14 -2.23
C GLU A 246 9.90 8.89 -3.09
N ARG A 247 9.14 8.75 -4.18
CA ARG A 247 9.26 7.61 -5.10
C ARG A 247 10.61 7.58 -5.83
N VAL A 248 11.11 8.73 -6.28
CA VAL A 248 12.47 8.85 -6.86
C VAL A 248 13.53 8.40 -5.84
N LEU A 249 13.47 8.92 -4.61
CA LEU A 249 14.43 8.54 -3.56
C LEU A 249 14.33 7.05 -3.21
N TRP A 250 13.11 6.52 -3.16
CA TRP A 250 12.82 5.10 -2.92
C TRP A 250 13.49 4.21 -3.97
N TYR A 251 13.42 4.54 -5.27
CA TYR A 251 14.14 3.78 -6.32
C TYR A 251 15.66 3.84 -6.18
N ILE A 252 16.20 5.03 -5.89
CA ILE A 252 17.63 5.21 -5.67
C ILE A 252 18.11 4.36 -4.48
N GLU A 253 17.33 4.29 -3.40
CA GLU A 253 17.60 3.43 -2.24
C GLU A 253 17.56 1.94 -2.59
N HIS A 254 16.70 1.53 -3.52
CA HIS A 254 16.66 0.17 -4.07
C HIS A 254 17.84 -0.13 -5.02
N GLY A 255 18.60 0.87 -5.47
CA GLY A 255 19.66 0.68 -6.46
C GLY A 255 19.17 0.66 -7.91
N ILE A 256 17.97 1.18 -8.17
CA ILE A 256 17.42 1.32 -9.52
C ILE A 256 17.84 2.65 -10.14
N SER A 257 18.16 2.62 -11.44
CA SER A 257 18.72 3.76 -12.16
C SER A 257 17.67 4.68 -12.78
N GLY A 258 16.43 4.21 -12.95
CA GLY A 258 15.35 5.01 -13.49
C GLY A 258 13.99 4.35 -13.43
N ALA A 259 12.94 5.13 -13.68
CA ALA A 259 11.60 4.63 -13.85
C ALA A 259 10.77 5.48 -14.82
N ALA A 260 9.77 4.86 -15.45
CA ALA A 260 8.69 5.54 -16.13
C ALA A 260 7.54 5.75 -15.13
N PHE A 261 7.27 7.02 -14.81
CA PHE A 261 6.20 7.39 -13.87
C PHE A 261 4.91 7.45 -14.67
N SER A 262 3.92 6.64 -14.30
CA SER A 262 2.74 6.35 -15.10
C SER A 262 1.46 6.49 -14.27
N ASP A 263 1.30 7.59 -13.54
CA ASP A 263 0.07 7.85 -12.79
C ASP A 263 -1.19 7.73 -13.68
N HIS A 264 -2.28 7.20 -13.11
CA HIS A 264 -3.54 7.02 -13.84
C HIS A 264 -4.04 8.32 -14.48
N ASP A 265 -4.26 8.29 -15.79
CA ASP A 265 -4.87 9.33 -16.59
C ASP A 265 -4.21 10.72 -16.45
N ASN A 266 -2.95 10.83 -16.00
CA ASN A 266 -2.22 12.10 -15.96
C ASN A 266 -0.69 11.95 -15.86
N ILE A 267 0.05 12.92 -16.42
CA ILE A 267 1.53 12.98 -16.35
C ILE A 267 2.10 13.82 -15.19
N ARG A 268 1.27 14.32 -14.27
CA ARG A 268 1.71 15.34 -13.29
C ARG A 268 2.77 14.81 -12.33
N GLY A 269 2.64 13.57 -11.88
CA GLY A 269 3.65 12.94 -11.01
C GLY A 269 4.98 12.76 -11.73
N ALA A 270 4.94 12.37 -13.01
CA ALA A 270 6.13 12.24 -13.84
C ALA A 270 6.86 13.58 -14.04
N LEU A 271 6.10 14.67 -14.29
CA LEU A 271 6.66 16.02 -14.42
C LEU A 271 7.31 16.50 -13.11
N ALA A 272 6.66 16.25 -11.97
CA ALA A 272 7.20 16.60 -10.65
C ALA A 272 8.46 15.78 -10.31
N ALA A 273 8.48 14.48 -10.60
CA ALA A 273 9.66 13.63 -10.45
C ALA A 273 10.84 14.14 -11.29
N ARG A 274 10.60 14.48 -12.57
CA ARG A 274 11.62 15.04 -13.46
C ARG A 274 12.17 16.36 -12.91
N GLU A 275 11.30 17.29 -12.52
CA GLU A 275 11.73 18.57 -11.94
C GLU A 275 12.59 18.34 -10.67
N PHE A 276 12.17 17.42 -9.80
CA PHE A 276 12.90 17.09 -8.58
C PHE A 276 14.31 16.54 -8.88
N VAL A 277 14.43 15.62 -9.83
CA VAL A 277 15.70 15.03 -10.27
C VAL A 277 16.62 16.11 -10.84
N GLU A 278 16.12 16.93 -11.77
CA GLU A 278 16.91 17.99 -12.43
C GLU A 278 17.40 19.04 -11.43
N LYS A 279 16.49 19.51 -10.56
CA LYS A 279 16.79 20.53 -9.55
C LYS A 279 17.85 20.08 -8.55
N ASN A 280 17.81 18.80 -8.17
CA ASN A 280 18.74 18.23 -7.18
C ASN A 280 19.96 17.54 -7.82
N ARG A 281 20.02 17.48 -9.16
CA ARG A 281 21.08 16.79 -9.93
C ARG A 281 21.26 15.34 -9.49
N LEU A 282 20.15 14.64 -9.32
CA LEU A 282 20.17 13.23 -8.97
C LEU A 282 20.56 12.40 -10.21
N ASP A 283 21.35 11.35 -9.98
CA ASP A 283 21.68 10.37 -11.02
C ASP A 283 20.54 9.34 -11.12
N PHE A 284 19.43 9.77 -11.69
CA PHE A 284 18.21 8.98 -11.83
C PHE A 284 17.47 9.38 -13.12
N ILE A 285 17.02 8.39 -13.89
CA ILE A 285 16.31 8.61 -15.15
C ILE A 285 14.81 8.64 -14.88
N VAL A 286 14.15 9.73 -15.26
CA VAL A 286 12.69 9.84 -15.22
C VAL A 286 12.18 9.83 -16.66
N TRP A 287 11.33 8.86 -16.98
CA TRP A 287 10.51 8.92 -18.18
C TRP A 287 9.10 9.34 -17.87
N ILE A 288 8.58 10.19 -18.74
CA ILE A 288 7.19 10.63 -18.69
C ILE A 288 6.35 9.55 -19.36
N ALA A 289 5.47 8.96 -18.56
CA ALA A 289 4.43 8.05 -19.01
C ALA A 289 3.10 8.47 -18.37
N GLU A 290 2.02 7.90 -18.88
CA GLU A 290 0.69 7.98 -18.30
C GLU A 290 0.05 6.60 -18.46
N GLU A 291 -0.55 6.10 -17.39
CA GLU A 291 -1.40 4.93 -17.49
C GLU A 291 -2.80 5.36 -17.90
N TRP A 292 -3.13 5.16 -19.16
CA TRP A 292 -4.50 5.30 -19.62
C TRP A 292 -5.33 4.16 -19.04
N THR A 293 -6.32 4.50 -18.20
CA THR A 293 -6.95 3.54 -17.27
C THR A 293 -8.44 3.45 -17.52
N ASN A 294 -8.88 2.45 -18.28
CA ASN A 294 -10.27 2.34 -18.69
C ASN A 294 -10.97 1.16 -18.04
N HIS A 295 -11.84 1.45 -17.07
CA HIS A 295 -12.62 0.47 -16.31
C HIS A 295 -13.87 -0.02 -17.08
N GLU A 296 -14.26 0.66 -18.17
CA GLU A 296 -15.33 0.25 -19.07
C GLU A 296 -14.79 -0.03 -20.49
N PRO A 297 -14.69 -1.29 -20.93
CA PRO A 297 -15.52 -2.44 -20.54
C PRO A 297 -14.94 -3.27 -19.37
N ASN A 298 -15.72 -4.24 -18.87
CA ASN A 298 -15.28 -5.26 -17.91
C ASN A 298 -14.96 -6.58 -18.66
N PRO A 299 -13.76 -7.16 -18.51
CA PRO A 299 -12.66 -6.69 -17.67
C PRO A 299 -11.99 -5.43 -18.23
N GLU A 300 -11.42 -4.64 -17.31
CA GLU A 300 -10.76 -3.36 -17.58
C GLU A 300 -9.51 -3.52 -18.46
N ILE A 301 -9.09 -2.42 -19.09
CA ILE A 301 -7.86 -2.36 -19.87
C ILE A 301 -7.06 -1.12 -19.51
N HIS A 302 -5.80 -1.34 -19.15
CA HIS A 302 -4.87 -0.28 -18.86
C HIS A 302 -3.69 -0.33 -19.85
N MET A 303 -3.19 0.85 -20.23
CA MET A 303 -2.07 0.97 -21.14
C MET A 303 -1.17 2.13 -20.75
N ASN A 304 0.12 1.86 -20.58
CA ASN A 304 1.11 2.91 -20.48
C ASN A 304 1.51 3.40 -21.86
N TYR A 305 1.38 4.70 -22.08
CA TYR A 305 2.02 5.35 -23.21
C TYR A 305 3.20 6.23 -22.77
N TYR A 306 4.19 6.33 -23.64
CA TYR A 306 5.48 6.96 -23.37
C TYR A 306 5.84 7.93 -24.50
N GLY A 307 6.57 8.99 -24.13
CA GLY A 307 7.18 9.91 -25.10
C GLY A 307 6.27 11.03 -25.59
N LEU A 308 5.06 11.13 -25.05
CA LEU A 308 4.18 12.27 -25.24
C LEU A 308 4.05 13.03 -23.92
N GLU A 309 4.22 14.34 -23.97
CA GLU A 309 3.93 15.24 -22.85
C GLU A 309 2.54 15.87 -23.02
N GLU A 310 1.55 15.02 -23.24
CA GLU A 310 0.13 15.40 -23.26
C GLU A 310 -0.69 14.36 -22.51
N GLU A 311 -1.71 14.82 -21.79
CA GLU A 311 -2.66 13.95 -21.07
C GLU A 311 -3.78 13.52 -22.03
N ILE A 312 -4.07 12.22 -22.06
CA ILE A 312 -5.12 11.63 -22.90
C ILE A 312 -5.86 10.64 -22.02
N VAL A 313 -7.16 10.84 -21.85
CA VAL A 313 -7.96 10.08 -20.89
C VAL A 313 -9.02 9.22 -21.58
N PRO A 314 -9.52 8.15 -20.94
CA PRO A 314 -10.60 7.34 -21.48
C PRO A 314 -11.93 8.12 -21.47
N PRO A 315 -12.95 7.64 -22.21
CA PRO A 315 -14.27 8.25 -22.23
C PRO A 315 -14.90 8.43 -20.84
N GLU A 316 -14.65 7.51 -19.91
CA GLU A 316 -15.16 7.59 -18.54
C GLU A 316 -14.54 8.72 -17.71
N SER A 317 -13.35 9.18 -18.07
CA SER A 317 -12.62 10.28 -17.42
C SER A 317 -12.86 11.63 -18.13
N TYR A 318 -13.87 11.74 -19.01
CA TYR A 318 -14.20 13.01 -19.67
C TYR A 318 -14.58 14.10 -18.68
N ALA A 319 -14.01 15.29 -18.87
CA ALA A 319 -14.39 16.50 -18.15
C ALA A 319 -14.43 17.72 -19.09
N VAL A 320 -15.36 18.65 -18.86
CA VAL A 320 -15.47 19.88 -19.66
C VAL A 320 -14.21 20.73 -19.48
N GLY A 321 -13.47 20.97 -20.56
CA GLY A 321 -12.18 21.67 -20.51
C GLY A 321 -11.04 20.82 -19.96
N GLY A 322 -11.27 19.51 -19.80
CA GLY A 322 -10.26 18.53 -19.44
C GLY A 322 -9.38 18.11 -20.63
N PRO A 323 -8.57 17.04 -20.44
CA PRO A 323 -7.69 16.51 -21.46
C PRO A 323 -8.42 15.94 -22.66
N ARG A 324 -7.64 15.52 -23.65
CA ARG A 324 -8.16 14.85 -24.84
C ARG A 324 -8.75 13.50 -24.45
N VAL A 325 -9.88 13.13 -25.06
CA VAL A 325 -10.53 11.84 -24.84
C VAL A 325 -10.36 10.95 -26.05
N MET A 326 -9.96 9.70 -25.84
CA MET A 326 -9.81 8.68 -26.88
C MET A 326 -10.24 7.32 -26.34
N ASN A 327 -10.85 6.48 -27.17
CA ASN A 327 -10.97 5.05 -26.86
C ASN A 327 -9.64 4.33 -27.10
N ALA A 328 -9.54 3.05 -26.69
CA ALA A 328 -8.31 2.28 -26.77
C ALA A 328 -7.67 2.27 -28.18
N SER A 329 -8.46 2.00 -29.22
CA SER A 329 -7.95 1.96 -30.61
C SER A 329 -7.47 3.33 -31.09
N GLU A 330 -8.21 4.39 -30.77
CA GLU A 330 -7.85 5.77 -31.12
C GLU A 330 -6.58 6.20 -30.41
N LEU A 331 -6.44 5.88 -29.12
CA LEU A 331 -5.26 6.17 -28.32
C LEU A 331 -4.03 5.51 -28.94
N ILE A 332 -4.08 4.20 -29.20
CA ILE A 332 -2.94 3.46 -29.78
C ILE A 332 -2.53 4.10 -31.11
N ILE A 333 -3.48 4.27 -32.03
CA ILE A 333 -3.20 4.86 -33.35
C ILE A 333 -2.60 6.26 -33.20
N TYR A 334 -3.16 7.08 -32.31
CA TYR A 334 -2.72 8.44 -32.08
C TYR A 334 -1.31 8.51 -31.47
N VAL A 335 -1.02 7.69 -30.46
CA VAL A 335 0.30 7.62 -29.83
C VAL A 335 1.35 7.24 -30.87
N LYS A 336 1.08 6.20 -31.67
CA LYS A 336 1.99 5.77 -32.75
C LYS A 336 2.19 6.86 -33.80
N ALA A 337 1.12 7.55 -34.21
CA ALA A 337 1.20 8.62 -35.20
C ALA A 337 2.02 9.83 -34.74
N ASN A 338 2.16 10.04 -33.43
CA ASN A 338 2.94 11.14 -32.83
C ASN A 338 4.33 10.69 -32.33
N GLY A 339 4.79 9.50 -32.74
CA GLY A 339 6.13 9.00 -32.39
C GLY A 339 6.28 8.50 -30.96
N GLY A 340 5.17 8.35 -30.24
CA GLY A 340 5.16 7.72 -28.92
C GLY A 340 5.18 6.20 -28.98
N PHE A 341 5.32 5.60 -27.80
CA PHE A 341 5.26 4.16 -27.60
C PHE A 341 4.11 3.82 -26.66
N ILE A 342 3.52 2.64 -26.81
CA ILE A 342 2.41 2.20 -25.96
C ILE A 342 2.49 0.71 -25.67
N THR A 343 2.33 0.34 -24.41
CA THR A 343 2.30 -1.05 -23.95
C THR A 343 1.02 -1.34 -23.20
N VAL A 344 0.61 -2.60 -23.21
CA VAL A 344 -0.58 -3.05 -22.49
C VAL A 344 -0.18 -3.58 -21.12
N ASN A 345 -0.80 -3.05 -20.08
CA ASN A 345 -0.45 -3.35 -18.70
C ASN A 345 -1.23 -4.55 -18.19
N HIS A 346 -0.59 -5.33 -17.31
CA HIS A 346 -1.13 -6.45 -16.53
C HIS A 346 -2.32 -7.22 -17.12
N TYR A 347 -2.20 -7.59 -18.40
CA TYR A 347 -3.35 -7.99 -19.22
C TYR A 347 -3.94 -9.37 -18.91
N HIS A 348 -5.24 -9.53 -19.19
CA HIS A 348 -5.97 -10.76 -18.94
C HIS A 348 -5.87 -11.74 -20.13
N TYR A 349 -5.15 -12.85 -19.95
CA TYR A 349 -5.12 -13.95 -20.93
C TYR A 349 -6.30 -14.91 -20.73
N GLU A 350 -7.49 -14.50 -21.15
CA GLU A 350 -8.71 -15.29 -21.06
C GLU A 350 -9.36 -15.46 -22.44
N PRO A 351 -10.22 -16.48 -22.66
CA PRO A 351 -10.97 -16.60 -23.90
C PRO A 351 -11.80 -15.33 -24.19
N ASN A 352 -11.61 -14.72 -25.35
CA ASN A 352 -12.33 -13.50 -25.73
C ASN A 352 -13.73 -13.84 -26.29
N PRO A 353 -14.79 -13.07 -25.96
CA PRO A 353 -16.11 -13.22 -26.56
C PRO A 353 -16.15 -13.16 -28.10
N GLU A 354 -15.23 -12.42 -28.73
CA GLU A 354 -15.09 -12.28 -30.18
C GLU A 354 -14.23 -13.39 -30.82
N GLY A 355 -13.77 -14.35 -30.01
CA GLY A 355 -12.87 -15.43 -30.40
C GLY A 355 -11.39 -15.10 -30.15
N GLY A 356 -10.56 -16.13 -29.98
CA GLY A 356 -9.16 -15.94 -29.59
C GLY A 356 -8.98 -15.76 -28.07
N PHE A 357 -7.89 -15.11 -27.67
CA PHE A 357 -7.51 -14.88 -26.27
C PHE A 357 -7.14 -13.42 -26.03
N GLY A 358 -7.27 -12.98 -24.78
CA GLY A 358 -7.10 -11.60 -24.36
C GLY A 358 -8.46 -10.95 -24.09
N THR A 359 -8.65 -10.25 -22.98
CA THR A 359 -9.88 -9.51 -22.69
C THR A 359 -9.54 -8.13 -22.12
N PRO A 360 -10.29 -7.07 -22.47
CA PRO A 360 -11.53 -7.06 -23.26
C PRO A 360 -11.33 -7.19 -24.78
N TYR A 361 -10.12 -6.92 -25.29
CA TYR A 361 -9.76 -7.08 -26.70
C TYR A 361 -8.83 -8.27 -26.90
N THR A 362 -8.85 -8.92 -28.06
CA THR A 362 -7.90 -10.00 -28.33
C THR A 362 -6.48 -9.45 -28.44
N LEU A 363 -5.49 -10.29 -28.17
CA LEU A 363 -4.09 -9.92 -28.35
C LEU A 363 -3.80 -9.49 -29.81
N GLU A 364 -4.41 -10.16 -30.79
CA GLU A 364 -4.31 -9.82 -32.21
C GLU A 364 -4.91 -8.45 -32.51
N GLN A 365 -6.06 -8.09 -31.93
CA GLN A 365 -6.67 -6.78 -32.11
C GLN A 365 -5.74 -5.66 -31.63
N LEU A 366 -5.18 -5.82 -30.43
CA LEU A 366 -4.25 -4.83 -29.87
C LEU A 366 -2.97 -4.72 -30.68
N ARG A 367 -2.39 -5.85 -31.11
CA ARG A 367 -1.25 -5.89 -32.05
C ARG A 367 -1.58 -5.15 -33.34
N ASP A 368 -2.73 -5.43 -33.94
CA ASP A 368 -3.14 -4.86 -35.23
C ASP A 368 -3.45 -3.37 -35.14
N TRP A 369 -3.89 -2.87 -33.98
CA TRP A 369 -3.99 -1.44 -33.70
C TRP A 369 -2.63 -0.77 -33.54
N GLY A 370 -1.60 -1.53 -33.16
CA GLY A 370 -0.21 -1.08 -33.19
C GLY A 370 0.45 -0.89 -31.83
N VAL A 371 0.03 -1.62 -30.79
CA VAL A 371 0.77 -1.64 -29.51
C VAL A 371 2.21 -2.09 -29.73
N ASP A 372 3.15 -1.55 -28.96
CA ASP A 372 4.57 -1.93 -29.04
C ASP A 372 4.87 -3.21 -28.25
N GLY A 373 4.07 -3.53 -27.24
CA GLY A 373 4.34 -4.65 -26.34
C GLY A 373 3.29 -4.87 -25.26
N PHE A 374 3.54 -5.89 -24.45
CA PHE A 374 2.70 -6.28 -23.31
C PHE A 374 3.57 -6.49 -22.08
N GLU A 375 3.03 -6.15 -20.92
CA GLU A 375 3.61 -6.57 -19.65
C GLU A 375 3.59 -8.09 -19.54
N ILE A 376 4.76 -8.65 -19.25
CA ILE A 376 4.95 -10.07 -18.94
C ILE A 376 5.31 -10.31 -17.47
N ILE A 377 5.51 -9.23 -16.71
CA ILE A 377 5.60 -9.20 -15.25
C ILE A 377 4.88 -7.95 -14.77
N ASN A 378 4.07 -8.12 -13.74
CA ASN A 378 3.45 -7.04 -12.98
C ASN A 378 3.42 -7.41 -11.50
N GLY A 379 3.86 -6.52 -10.62
CA GLY A 379 3.84 -6.75 -9.17
C GLY A 379 4.58 -8.02 -8.72
N GLY A 380 5.67 -8.40 -9.40
CA GLY A 380 6.43 -9.62 -9.16
C GLY A 380 5.73 -10.92 -9.64
N SER A 381 4.52 -10.82 -10.20
CA SER A 381 3.79 -11.93 -10.79
C SER A 381 4.17 -12.12 -12.24
N TYR A 382 4.61 -13.33 -12.60
CA TYR A 382 5.02 -13.67 -13.98
C TYR A 382 4.32 -14.90 -14.55
N ASN A 383 3.86 -15.84 -13.72
CA ASN A 383 3.32 -17.12 -14.19
C ASN A 383 2.10 -16.98 -15.11
N LYS A 384 1.21 -16.03 -14.83
CA LYS A 384 -0.01 -15.78 -15.61
C LYS A 384 0.25 -15.20 -17.01
N TYR A 385 1.47 -14.71 -17.26
CA TYR A 385 1.85 -14.04 -18.51
C TYR A 385 2.61 -14.94 -19.50
N THR A 386 2.78 -16.23 -19.19
CA THR A 386 3.55 -17.16 -20.03
C THR A 386 3.07 -17.17 -21.49
N GLN A 387 1.75 -17.14 -21.71
CA GLN A 387 1.15 -17.11 -23.04
C GLN A 387 1.28 -15.74 -23.71
N ILE A 388 1.15 -14.64 -22.95
CA ILE A 388 1.34 -13.27 -23.45
C ILE A 388 2.79 -13.06 -23.89
N ARG A 389 3.76 -13.54 -23.10
CA ARG A 389 5.18 -13.55 -23.47
C ARG A 389 5.39 -14.27 -24.81
N GLN A 390 4.85 -15.49 -24.95
CA GLN A 390 5.02 -16.24 -26.19
C GLN A 390 4.38 -15.52 -27.38
N PHE A 391 3.19 -14.95 -27.19
CA PHE A 391 2.54 -14.12 -28.20
C PHE A 391 3.43 -12.94 -28.61
N CYS A 392 4.10 -12.27 -27.66
CA CYS A 392 4.98 -11.15 -27.98
C CYS A 392 6.15 -11.58 -28.87
N LEU A 393 6.83 -12.67 -28.49
CA LEU A 393 7.95 -13.23 -29.25
C LEU A 393 7.55 -13.69 -30.65
N ASP A 394 6.36 -14.28 -30.80
CA ASP A 394 5.85 -14.78 -32.07
C ASP A 394 5.41 -13.66 -33.03
N ASN A 395 5.27 -12.42 -32.52
CA ASN A 395 4.70 -11.27 -33.25
C ASN A 395 5.60 -10.03 -33.27
N ASP A 396 6.89 -10.17 -32.96
CA ASP A 396 7.86 -9.06 -32.91
C ASP A 396 7.44 -7.90 -31.99
N LEU A 397 6.78 -8.22 -30.87
CA LEU A 397 6.36 -7.27 -29.84
C LEU A 397 7.31 -7.31 -28.63
N ILE A 398 7.33 -6.21 -27.88
CA ILE A 398 8.16 -6.06 -26.69
C ILE A 398 7.53 -6.80 -25.51
N CYS A 399 8.33 -7.63 -24.84
CA CYS A 399 8.03 -8.18 -23.53
C CYS A 399 8.48 -7.16 -22.47
N ILE A 400 7.58 -6.41 -21.84
CA ILE A 400 7.93 -5.39 -20.85
C ILE A 400 7.62 -5.86 -19.42
N ALA A 401 8.23 -5.22 -18.43
CA ALA A 401 7.96 -5.52 -17.02
C ALA A 401 7.80 -4.21 -16.23
N GLY A 402 6.74 -4.17 -15.42
CA GLY A 402 6.39 -3.04 -14.57
C GLY A 402 6.19 -3.49 -13.13
N SER A 403 6.61 -2.69 -12.15
CA SER A 403 6.33 -3.02 -10.75
C SER A 403 4.89 -2.75 -10.37
N ASP A 404 4.29 -1.70 -10.95
CA ASP A 404 2.92 -1.28 -10.64
C ASP A 404 2.74 -1.01 -9.14
N ILE A 405 3.82 -0.47 -8.55
CA ILE A 405 3.86 -0.24 -7.11
C ILE A 405 3.12 1.04 -6.78
N HIS A 406 2.12 0.86 -5.93
CA HIS A 406 1.32 1.93 -5.36
C HIS A 406 1.81 2.32 -3.97
N THR A 407 2.34 1.35 -3.22
CA THR A 407 2.70 1.53 -1.82
C THR A 407 4.21 1.76 -1.63
N ASN A 408 4.65 1.79 -0.38
CA ASN A 408 6.07 1.80 -0.01
C ASN A 408 6.60 0.37 0.28
N GLU A 409 6.01 -0.66 -0.32
CA GLU A 409 6.56 -2.02 -0.27
C GLU A 409 7.99 -2.11 -0.84
N ASP A 410 8.60 -3.29 -0.75
CA ASP A 410 9.90 -3.52 -1.39
C ASP A 410 9.71 -3.76 -2.90
N LEU A 411 10.57 -3.18 -3.74
CA LEU A 411 10.49 -3.31 -5.20
C LEU A 411 10.50 -4.78 -5.62
N ASN A 412 9.45 -5.21 -6.31
CA ASN A 412 9.24 -6.61 -6.68
C ASN A 412 9.51 -6.90 -8.17
N THR A 413 9.75 -5.88 -8.99
CA THR A 413 9.93 -6.02 -10.44
C THR A 413 10.89 -4.96 -10.96
N PHE A 414 11.77 -5.30 -11.89
CA PHE A 414 12.54 -4.33 -12.68
C PHE A 414 12.97 -4.96 -14.01
N THR A 415 13.44 -4.13 -14.93
CA THR A 415 14.07 -4.56 -16.18
C THR A 415 15.56 -4.20 -16.15
N LYS A 416 16.44 -5.15 -16.44
CA LYS A 416 17.84 -4.86 -16.76
C LYS A 416 17.94 -4.62 -18.26
N LEU A 417 18.14 -3.37 -18.62
CA LEU A 417 18.29 -2.94 -20.00
C LEU A 417 19.75 -3.06 -20.42
N LYS A 418 19.95 -3.34 -21.71
CA LYS A 418 21.23 -3.28 -22.40
C LYS A 418 21.07 -2.49 -23.69
N LEU A 419 21.84 -1.43 -23.88
CA LEU A 419 21.73 -0.55 -25.04
C LEU A 419 22.86 -0.77 -26.04
N ASP A 420 22.52 -0.86 -27.32
CA ASP A 420 23.50 -0.83 -28.41
C ASP A 420 24.38 0.44 -28.39
N ASP A 421 23.80 1.57 -27.96
CA ASP A 421 24.50 2.84 -27.74
C ASP A 421 24.28 3.32 -26.29
N PRO A 422 25.24 3.07 -25.38
CA PRO A 422 25.15 3.46 -23.97
C PRO A 422 24.98 4.97 -23.76
N SER A 423 25.48 5.78 -24.70
CA SER A 423 25.44 7.24 -24.60
C SER A 423 24.06 7.82 -24.93
N ASN A 424 23.22 7.04 -25.61
CA ASN A 424 21.92 7.46 -26.07
C ASN A 424 20.80 6.79 -25.26
N LYS A 425 20.51 7.32 -24.06
CA LYS A 425 19.41 6.84 -23.20
C LYS A 425 18.05 7.48 -23.52
N THR A 426 17.86 7.93 -24.77
CA THR A 426 16.56 8.46 -25.22
C THR A 426 15.53 7.34 -25.29
N LEU A 427 14.26 7.70 -25.05
CA LEU A 427 13.14 6.76 -25.12
C LEU A 427 13.11 5.99 -26.45
N GLU A 428 13.29 6.68 -27.57
CA GLU A 428 13.32 6.07 -28.91
C GLU A 428 14.41 5.00 -29.03
N ASN A 429 15.62 5.30 -28.55
CA ASN A 429 16.71 4.32 -28.59
C ASN A 429 16.41 3.12 -27.69
N VAL A 430 15.86 3.33 -26.49
CA VAL A 430 15.54 2.21 -25.61
C VAL A 430 14.44 1.33 -26.19
N PHE A 431 13.33 1.91 -26.67
CA PHE A 431 12.26 1.12 -27.28
C PHE A 431 12.72 0.40 -28.56
N LYS A 432 13.65 0.99 -29.32
CA LYS A 432 14.31 0.29 -30.43
C LYS A 432 15.09 -0.95 -29.95
N ASN A 433 15.85 -0.84 -28.86
CA ASN A 433 16.61 -1.97 -28.30
C ASN A 433 15.67 -3.04 -27.72
N LEU A 434 14.61 -2.63 -27.02
CA LEU A 434 13.60 -3.51 -26.44
C LEU A 434 12.92 -4.41 -27.48
N LYS A 435 12.76 -3.95 -28.73
CA LYS A 435 12.20 -4.78 -29.82
C LYS A 435 13.00 -6.05 -30.09
N ASN A 436 14.28 -6.06 -29.76
CA ASN A 436 15.11 -7.26 -29.91
C ASN A 436 14.85 -8.30 -28.80
N ASN A 437 14.14 -7.94 -27.73
CA ASN A 437 13.88 -8.78 -26.55
C ASN A 437 15.16 -9.44 -26.00
N THR A 438 16.22 -8.62 -25.86
CA THR A 438 17.53 -9.06 -25.32
C THR A 438 17.81 -8.55 -23.90
N HIS A 439 16.89 -7.75 -23.35
CA HIS A 439 16.88 -7.31 -21.95
C HIS A 439 16.46 -8.46 -21.03
N GLU A 440 16.61 -8.26 -19.72
CA GLU A 440 16.08 -9.19 -18.71
C GLU A 440 14.89 -8.53 -18.01
N THR A 441 13.77 -9.24 -17.91
CA THR A 441 12.60 -8.79 -17.14
C THR A 441 12.58 -9.54 -15.83
N ILE A 442 12.88 -8.88 -14.72
CA ILE A 442 13.14 -9.54 -13.43
C ILE A 442 11.96 -9.39 -12.49
N ALA A 443 11.42 -10.52 -12.03
CA ALA A 443 10.54 -10.60 -10.87
C ALA A 443 11.36 -10.98 -9.62
N ILE A 444 11.05 -10.36 -8.49
CA ILE A 444 11.68 -10.63 -7.19
C ILE A 444 10.64 -11.22 -6.24
N GLN A 445 10.96 -12.39 -5.68
CA GLN A 445 10.19 -12.97 -4.58
C GLN A 445 11.00 -12.88 -3.30
N PHE A 446 10.69 -11.89 -2.46
CA PHE A 446 11.37 -11.72 -1.16
C PHE A 446 11.01 -12.80 -0.14
N TYR A 447 9.77 -13.28 -0.20
CA TYR A 447 9.22 -14.26 0.74
C TYR A 447 8.45 -15.33 -0.04
N PRO A 448 9.16 -16.24 -0.76
CA PRO A 448 8.50 -17.28 -1.54
C PRO A 448 7.58 -18.13 -0.65
N LYS A 449 6.47 -18.59 -1.22
CA LYS A 449 5.47 -19.43 -0.52
C LYS A 449 6.06 -20.81 -0.23
N ILE A 450 6.70 -20.96 0.93
CA ILE A 450 7.20 -22.24 1.45
C ILE A 450 6.02 -23.15 1.83
N VAL A 451 4.96 -22.56 2.38
CA VAL A 451 3.69 -23.22 2.66
C VAL A 451 2.64 -22.67 1.72
N ASP A 452 2.09 -23.55 0.89
CA ASP A 452 0.97 -23.25 0.02
C ASP A 452 -0.34 -23.47 0.79
N PHE A 453 -1.02 -22.37 1.11
CA PHE A 453 -2.31 -22.39 1.80
C PHE A 453 -3.43 -22.43 0.76
N PRO A 454 -4.55 -23.14 1.03
CA PRO A 454 -5.62 -23.33 0.06
C PRO A 454 -6.39 -22.04 -0.31
N GLY A 455 -6.14 -20.91 0.36
CA GLY A 455 -6.71 -19.59 0.04
C GLY A 455 -8.22 -19.44 0.29
N GLU A 456 -8.90 -20.48 0.77
CA GLU A 456 -10.37 -20.48 0.98
C GLU A 456 -10.89 -19.39 1.94
N LEU A 457 -10.00 -18.81 2.76
CA LEU A 457 -10.32 -17.79 3.76
C LEU A 457 -9.66 -16.44 3.47
N THR A 458 -9.01 -16.27 2.31
CA THR A 458 -8.34 -15.03 1.89
C THR A 458 -9.31 -13.85 1.93
N ASP A 459 -10.51 -14.01 1.38
CA ASP A 459 -11.57 -12.98 1.37
C ASP A 459 -12.07 -12.60 2.77
N LEU A 460 -11.81 -13.44 3.79
CA LEU A 460 -12.13 -13.13 5.19
C LEU A 460 -10.97 -12.46 5.93
N GLY A 461 -9.85 -12.22 5.25
CA GLY A 461 -8.67 -11.58 5.81
C GLY A 461 -7.63 -12.54 6.40
N PHE A 462 -7.74 -13.84 6.16
CA PHE A 462 -6.79 -14.82 6.70
C PHE A 462 -5.43 -14.80 6.00
N TYR A 463 -5.34 -14.21 4.80
CA TYR A 463 -4.08 -14.05 4.07
C TYR A 463 -2.99 -13.39 4.94
N VAL A 464 -3.36 -12.43 5.81
CA VAL A 464 -2.43 -11.81 6.77
C VAL A 464 -1.69 -12.83 7.62
N LEU A 465 -2.36 -13.91 8.06
CA LEU A 465 -1.71 -14.97 8.83
C LEU A 465 -0.84 -15.86 7.92
N GLU A 466 -1.33 -16.18 6.73
CA GLU A 466 -0.66 -17.04 5.74
C GLU A 466 0.65 -16.40 5.27
N ASP A 467 0.61 -15.12 4.90
CA ASP A 467 1.77 -14.35 4.46
C ASP A 467 2.74 -14.10 5.61
N LEU A 468 2.24 -13.84 6.83
CA LEU A 468 3.11 -13.71 8.00
C LEU A 468 3.83 -15.02 8.33
N ILE A 469 3.20 -16.18 8.12
CA ILE A 469 3.83 -17.49 8.26
C ILE A 469 4.92 -17.66 7.21
N ASN A 470 4.62 -17.43 5.93
CA ASN A 470 5.60 -17.53 4.85
C ASN A 470 6.76 -16.55 5.05
N TYR A 471 6.49 -15.31 5.46
CA TYR A 471 7.51 -14.35 5.86
C TYR A 471 8.43 -14.91 6.96
N PHE A 472 7.88 -15.41 8.07
CA PHE A 472 8.69 -15.95 9.17
C PHE A 472 9.53 -17.18 8.80
N LEU A 473 9.16 -17.90 7.74
CA LEU A 473 9.95 -19.04 7.25
C LEU A 473 11.12 -18.60 6.36
N ASN A 474 11.10 -17.36 5.86
CA ASN A 474 12.09 -16.81 4.93
C ASN A 474 13.06 -15.78 5.55
N ILE A 475 12.83 -15.35 6.80
CA ILE A 475 13.63 -14.26 7.39
C ILE A 475 15.02 -14.69 7.87
N ASP A 476 15.95 -13.75 7.86
CA ASP A 476 17.29 -13.95 8.39
C ASP A 476 17.37 -13.80 9.92
N THR A 477 18.55 -14.09 10.48
CA THR A 477 18.80 -14.03 11.93
C THR A 477 18.58 -12.62 12.51
N TYR A 478 18.90 -11.56 11.77
CA TYR A 478 18.76 -10.18 12.26
C TYR A 478 17.31 -9.71 12.25
N GLN A 479 16.54 -10.07 11.22
CA GLN A 479 15.08 -9.90 11.20
C GLN A 479 14.44 -10.65 12.38
N ALA A 480 14.83 -11.90 12.63
CA ALA A 480 14.33 -12.69 13.75
C ALA A 480 14.67 -12.04 15.11
N LEU A 481 15.90 -11.55 15.28
CA LEU A 481 16.31 -10.80 16.47
C LEU A 481 15.48 -9.54 16.66
N SER A 482 15.16 -8.80 15.60
CA SER A 482 14.29 -7.63 15.68
C SER A 482 12.92 -7.96 16.24
N TRP A 483 12.26 -8.98 15.69
CA TRP A 483 10.97 -9.46 16.18
C TRP A 483 11.02 -9.90 17.64
N ILE A 484 12.10 -10.59 18.06
CA ILE A 484 12.30 -11.00 19.46
C ILE A 484 12.45 -9.77 20.35
N ILE A 485 13.26 -8.78 19.95
CA ILE A 485 13.50 -7.55 20.71
C ILE A 485 12.19 -6.78 20.88
N TRP A 486 11.43 -6.56 19.80
CA TRP A 486 10.16 -5.84 19.85
C TRP A 486 9.12 -6.58 20.68
N SER A 487 8.97 -7.88 20.48
CA SER A 487 8.01 -8.69 21.23
C SER A 487 8.35 -8.71 22.72
N SER A 488 9.63 -8.86 23.07
CA SER A 488 10.12 -8.84 24.45
C SER A 488 9.99 -7.46 25.10
N SER A 489 10.28 -6.40 24.35
CA SER A 489 10.15 -5.01 24.80
C SER A 489 8.68 -4.66 25.07
N MET A 490 7.79 -5.02 24.15
CA MET A 490 6.35 -4.85 24.31
C MET A 490 5.84 -5.62 25.52
N TYR A 491 6.25 -6.89 25.67
CA TYR A 491 5.92 -7.69 26.85
C TYR A 491 6.40 -7.01 28.15
N LEU A 492 7.65 -6.53 28.18
CA LEU A 492 8.23 -5.85 29.34
C LEU A 492 7.47 -4.55 29.67
N ILE A 493 7.12 -3.75 28.68
CA ILE A 493 6.30 -2.54 28.84
C ILE A 493 4.94 -2.90 29.44
N PHE A 494 4.25 -3.90 28.88
CA PHE A 494 2.96 -4.37 29.41
C PHE A 494 3.10 -4.91 30.84
N TYR A 495 4.17 -5.64 31.14
CA TYR A 495 4.44 -6.20 32.46
C TYR A 495 4.73 -5.12 33.50
N ILE A 496 5.57 -4.14 33.17
CA ILE A 496 5.88 -2.99 34.04
C ILE A 496 4.62 -2.16 34.26
N PHE A 497 3.86 -1.88 33.20
CA PHE A 497 2.58 -1.18 33.30
C PHE A 497 1.61 -1.93 34.20
N TYR A 498 1.44 -3.24 33.98
CA TYR A 498 0.61 -4.11 34.81
C TYR A 498 1.04 -4.07 36.28
N LYS A 499 2.35 -4.19 36.57
CA LYS A 499 2.89 -4.08 37.94
C LYS A 499 2.61 -2.72 38.56
N LYS A 500 2.82 -1.62 37.82
CA LYS A 500 2.54 -0.25 38.28
C LYS A 500 1.06 -0.09 38.57
N VAL A 501 0.17 -0.50 37.68
CA VAL A 501 -1.29 -0.48 37.90
C VAL A 501 -1.68 -1.32 39.12
N LYS A 502 -1.10 -2.53 39.26
CA LYS A 502 -1.36 -3.41 40.40
C LYS A 502 -0.93 -2.80 41.73
N LYS A 503 0.17 -2.04 41.76
CA LYS A 503 0.67 -1.33 42.94
C LYS A 503 0.10 0.09 43.14
N ALA A 504 -0.52 0.68 42.12
CA ALA A 504 -1.04 2.04 42.18
C ALA A 504 -2.12 2.18 43.26
N ASP A 505 -2.06 3.27 44.02
CA ASP A 505 -3.11 3.63 44.96
C ASP A 505 -4.39 3.98 44.18
N ILE A 506 -5.47 3.27 44.50
CA ILE A 506 -6.78 3.45 43.88
C ILE A 506 -7.33 4.84 44.20
N ASP A 507 -7.11 5.34 45.41
CA ASP A 507 -7.69 6.60 45.86
C ASP A 507 -7.01 7.77 45.16
N ARG A 508 -5.69 7.68 44.94
CA ARG A 508 -4.97 8.62 44.09
C ARG A 508 -5.47 8.62 42.64
N LEU A 509 -5.80 7.46 42.08
CA LEU A 509 -6.35 7.36 40.73
C LEU A 509 -7.78 7.92 40.65
N ILE A 510 -8.59 7.67 41.68
CA ILE A 510 -9.93 8.25 41.82
C ILE A 510 -9.83 9.77 41.89
N ASN A 511 -8.97 10.31 42.76
CA ASN A 511 -8.75 11.76 42.92
C ASN A 511 -8.26 12.44 41.62
N LYS A 512 -7.56 11.69 40.76
CA LYS A 512 -7.11 12.16 39.45
C LYS A 512 -8.23 12.21 38.41
N ILE A 513 -9.18 11.29 38.50
CA ILE A 513 -10.30 11.12 37.58
C ILE A 513 -11.47 12.02 37.98
N SER A 514 -11.70 12.18 39.28
CA SER A 514 -12.63 13.15 39.85
C SER A 514 -12.21 14.57 39.50
#